data_AF-R6SLV9-F1
#
_entry.id   AF-R6SLV9-F1
#
_cell.length_a   1.000
_cell.length_b   1.000
_cell.length_c   1.000
_cell.angle_alpha   90.00
_cell.angle_beta   90.00
_cell.angle_gamma   90.00
#
_symmetry.space_group_name_H-M   'P 1'
#
loop_
_entity.id
_entity.type
_entity.pdbx_description
1 polymer ?
#
loop_
_entity_poly.entity_id
_entity_poly.type
_entity_poly.pdbx_seq_one_letter_code
_entity_poly.pdbx_strand_id
1 'polypeptide(L)' 'MVAADVKSKGIAPVYLVTDHTGFYERYGRTFLCMVQEEGESHMSRMYVHR' A
#
# COMPACT_ATOMS: atom_id res chain seq x y z
N MET A 1 -14.26 5.63 -0.08
CA MET A 1 -13.25 5.32 -1.12
C MET A 1 -12.00 6.11 -0.79
N VAL A 2 -11.18 5.65 0.16
CA VAL A 2 -10.05 6.45 0.70
C VAL A 2 -9.13 6.92 -0.42
N ALA A 3 -8.80 6.03 -1.36
CA ALA A 3 -7.95 6.29 -2.51
C ALA A 3 -8.37 7.53 -3.35
N ALA A 4 -9.66 7.67 -3.64
CA ALA A 4 -10.17 8.80 -4.41
C ALA A 4 -10.23 10.09 -3.60
N ASP A 5 -10.47 9.99 -2.29
CA ASP A 5 -10.46 11.15 -1.39
C ASP A 5 -9.04 11.70 -1.18
N VAL A 6 -8.01 10.86 -1.14
CA VAL A 6 -6.62 11.36 -1.07
C VAL A 6 -6.23 12.02 -2.39
N LYS A 7 -6.64 11.44 -3.52
CA LYS A 7 -6.42 12.03 -4.85
C LYS A 7 -7.14 13.37 -5.03
N SER A 8 -8.39 13.48 -4.58
CA SER A 8 -9.15 14.74 -4.65
C SER A 8 -8.55 15.85 -3.79
N LYS A 9 -7.80 15.47 -2.74
CA LYS A 9 -7.04 16.39 -1.87
C LYS A 9 -5.62 16.67 -2.37
N GLY A 10 -5.20 16.13 -3.52
CA GLY A 10 -3.85 16.31 -4.07
C GLY A 10 -2.75 15.56 -3.31
N ILE A 11 -3.12 14.62 -2.44
CA ILE A 11 -2.18 13.82 -1.64
C ILE A 11 -1.93 12.52 -2.40
N ALA A 12 -1.02 12.59 -3.37
CA ALA A 12 -0.55 11.46 -4.17
C ALA A 12 0.95 11.62 -4.47
N PRO A 13 1.74 10.52 -4.50
CA PRO A 13 1.34 9.13 -4.30
C PRO A 13 1.16 8.73 -2.82
N VAL A 14 0.30 7.75 -2.56
CA VAL A 14 0.08 7.16 -1.22
C VAL A 14 0.66 5.76 -1.17
N TYR A 15 1.42 5.48 -0.12
CA TYR A 15 2.01 4.17 0.14
C TYR A 15 1.27 3.45 1.28
N LEU A 16 1.11 2.14 1.12
CA LEU A 16 0.51 1.26 2.12
C LEU A 16 1.44 0.07 2.37
N VAL A 17 1.86 -0.13 3.61
CA VAL A 17 2.63 -1.30 4.04
C VAL A 17 1.70 -2.23 4.82
N THR A 18 1.66 -3.51 4.43
CA THR A 18 0.82 -4.52 5.08
C THR A 18 1.33 -5.93 4.79
N ASP A 19 1.20 -6.83 5.76
CA ASP A 19 1.43 -8.26 5.65
C ASP A 19 0.24 -9.02 5.03
N HIS A 20 -0.94 -8.39 4.94
CA HIS A 20 -2.14 -8.99 4.39
C HIS A 20 -2.07 -9.19 2.86
N THR A 21 -2.44 -10.39 2.42
CA THR A 21 -2.47 -10.78 1.00
C THR A 21 -3.90 -10.68 0.42
N GLY A 22 -4.02 -10.22 -0.83
CA GLY A 22 -5.25 -10.30 -1.62
C GLY A 22 -6.36 -9.27 -1.35
N PHE A 23 -6.47 -8.66 -0.17
CA PHE A 23 -7.50 -7.64 0.07
C PHE A 23 -7.25 -6.38 -0.77
N TYR A 24 -6.05 -5.82 -0.70
CA TYR A 24 -5.73 -4.54 -1.35
C TYR A 24 -5.53 -4.65 -2.87
N GLU A 25 -5.03 -5.78 -3.35
CA GLU A 25 -4.88 -6.08 -4.78
C GLU A 25 -6.24 -6.02 -5.50
N ARG A 26 -7.30 -6.52 -4.86
CA ARG A 26 -8.67 -6.50 -5.42
C ARG A 26 -9.27 -5.10 -5.56
N TYR A 27 -8.78 -4.12 -4.80
CA TYR A 27 -9.24 -2.72 -4.85
C TYR A 27 -8.31 -1.82 -5.69
N GLY A 28 -7.50 -2.39 -6.57
CA GLY A 28 -6.69 -1.62 -7.54
C GLY A 28 -5.45 -0.96 -6.93
N ARG A 29 -4.93 -1.46 -5.80
CA ARG A 29 -3.60 -1.10 -5.31
C ARG A 29 -2.54 -1.85 -6.12
N THR A 30 -1.54 -1.14 -6.65
CA THR A 30 -0.44 -1.75 -7.39
C THR A 30 0.64 -2.20 -6.41
N PHE A 31 1.02 -3.47 -6.46
CA PHE A 31 2.14 -4.00 -5.69
C PHE A 31 3.44 -3.31 -6.13
N LEU A 32 4.22 -2.80 -5.18
CA LEU A 32 5.50 -2.13 -5.43
C LEU A 32 6.68 -3.05 -5.12
N CYS A 33 6.77 -3.55 -3.88
CA CYS A 33 7.85 -4.43 -3.44
C CYS A 33 7.55 -5.09 -2.08
N MET A 34 8.40 -6.04 -1.67
CA MET A 34 8.48 -6.51 -0.29
C MET A 34 9.34 -5.53 0.52
N VAL A 35 8.93 -5.25 1.75
CA VAL A 35 9.67 -4.41 2.71
C VAL A 35 9.77 -5.14 4.05
N GLN A 36 10.86 -4.93 4.76
CA GLN A 36 11.08 -5.44 6.10
C GLN A 36 11.15 -4.25 7.05
N GLU A 37 10.39 -4.30 8.14
CA GLU A 37 10.51 -3.30 9.20
C GLU A 37 11.72 -3.63 10.07
N GLU A 38 12.40 -2.59 10.55
CA GLU A 38 13.59 -2.77 11.39
C GLU A 38 13.19 -3.39 12.74
N GLY A 39 13.73 -4.56 13.04
CA GLY A 39 13.38 -5.35 14.24
C GLY A 39 12.51 -6.57 13.95
N GLU A 40 11.87 -6.63 12.78
CA GLU A 40 10.85 -7.63 12.47
C GLU A 40 11.38 -8.70 11.53
N SER A 41 11.18 -9.97 11.86
CA SER A 41 11.64 -11.10 11.03
C SER A 41 10.76 -11.36 9.80
N HIS A 42 9.57 -10.77 9.77
CA HIS A 42 8.57 -10.99 8.73
C HIS A 42 8.66 -9.93 7.62
N MET A 43 8.51 -10.38 6.37
CA MET A 43 8.45 -9.50 5.21
C MET A 43 7.01 -9.02 4.99
N SER A 44 6.83 -7.71 4.91
CA SER A 44 5.56 -7.05 4.56
C SER A 44 5.54 -6.64 3.09
N ARG A 45 4.35 -6.34 2.56
CA ARG A 45 4.16 -5.87 1.19
C ARG A 45 3.92 -4.37 1.18
N MET A 46 4.57 -3.68 0.26
CA MET A 46 4.34 -2.26 -0.01
C MET A 46 3.52 -2.11 -1.29
N TYR A 47 2.43 -1.34 -1.20
CA TYR A 47 1.57 -0.98 -2.32
C TYR A 47 1.60 0.52 -2.56
N VAL A 48 1.40 0.93 -3.80
CA VAL A 48 1.29 2.34 -4.20
C VAL A 48 -0.04 2.63 -4.86
N HIS A 49 -0.59 3.81 -4.57
CA HIS A 49 -1.72 4.41 -5.27
C HIS A 49 -1.35 5.79 -5.82
N ARG A 50 -1.70 6.04 -7.09
CA ARG A 50 -1.39 7.28 -7.84
C ARG A 50 -2.67 8.02 -8.24
#